data_AF-A0A066X1U1-F1
#
_entry.id   AF-A0A066X1U1-F1
#
_cell.length_a   1.000
_cell.length_b   1.000
_cell.length_c   1.000
_cell.angle_alpha   90.00
_cell.angle_beta   90.00
_cell.angle_gamma   90.00
#
_symmetry.space_group_name_H-M   'P 1'
#
loop_
_entity.id
_entity.type
_entity.pdbx_description
1 polymer ?
#
loop_
_entity_poly.entity_id
_entity_poly.type
_entity_poly.pdbx_seq_one_letter_code
_entity_poly.pdbx_strand_id
1 'polypeptide(L)'
;MSNQEYSVAKLLEVAATDVRLPLQQSECAAILARPPFHSVPGTFNTRDIGRVPGSAVRPGFAFRSGSLEGVGESGAAVIAKQLGVKRIFDLRSGDEREKYPEPEIPGVGNDWISTPYDTKVDMTDFSSGGGEEGYCKMYMRIMEVYAPTFKTILEHVRDRPNEPFLFHCARRSNLRRHFSLSLSLSLYGEATANFGGTIPVGRDRTGIVAALLLFLAGSDDDTLILDYMITRIGSEPLRDVLLERAARDNAVANGLDDQNFYNLCSLRASTWNLFMKQIENQYGGFEGYVTERLRVSRDDLEVIRNNLRG
;
A
#
# COMPACT_ATOMS: atom_id res chain seq x y z
N MET A 1 25.38 -3.31 18.62
CA MET A 1 23.95 -3.63 18.73
C MET A 1 23.67 -4.71 17.70
N SER A 2 23.27 -5.91 18.11
CA SER A 2 23.38 -7.12 17.29
C SER A 2 22.33 -7.16 16.17
N ASN A 3 22.67 -7.79 15.04
CA ASN A 3 21.78 -8.03 13.89
C ASN A 3 20.56 -8.92 14.21
N GLN A 4 20.39 -9.41 15.44
CA GLN A 4 19.28 -10.28 15.84
C GLN A 4 17.99 -9.53 16.17
N GLU A 5 18.08 -8.25 16.56
CA GLU A 5 16.94 -7.49 17.10
C GLU A 5 15.89 -7.12 16.03
N TYR A 6 16.19 -7.32 14.74
CA TYR A 6 15.31 -6.95 13.62
C TYR A 6 15.30 -8.04 12.53
N SER A 7 15.22 -9.30 12.97
CA SER A 7 14.99 -10.45 12.09
C SER A 7 13.62 -10.39 11.42
N VAL A 8 13.42 -11.14 10.35
CA VAL A 8 12.11 -11.31 9.68
C VAL A 8 11.03 -11.73 10.68
N ALA A 9 11.34 -12.69 11.55
CA ALA A 9 10.43 -13.16 12.59
C ALA A 9 9.98 -12.02 13.52
N LYS A 10 10.92 -11.16 13.94
CA LYS A 10 10.61 -10.01 14.81
C LYS A 10 9.75 -8.97 14.09
N LEU A 11 10.02 -8.69 12.81
CA LEU A 11 9.18 -7.78 12.02
C LEU A 11 7.74 -8.29 11.90
N LEU A 12 7.57 -9.59 11.64
CA LEU A 12 6.25 -10.22 11.57
C LEU A 12 5.53 -10.21 12.93
N GLU A 13 6.25 -10.47 14.03
CA GLU A 13 5.71 -10.39 15.39
C GLU A 13 5.16 -8.99 15.69
N VAL A 14 5.95 -7.93 15.44
CA VAL A 14 5.51 -6.54 15.65
C VAL A 14 4.33 -6.21 14.73
N ALA A 15 4.40 -6.60 13.45
CA ALA A 15 3.35 -6.36 12.47
C ALA A 15 2.04 -7.12 12.75
N ALA A 16 2.09 -8.21 13.52
CA ALA A 16 0.91 -8.97 13.94
C ALA A 16 0.15 -8.31 15.10
N THR A 17 0.69 -7.25 15.71
CA THR A 17 0.00 -6.49 16.76
C THR A 17 -1.29 -5.89 16.23
N ASP A 18 -2.38 -6.14 16.95
CA ASP A 18 -3.72 -5.64 16.63
C ASP A 18 -3.70 -4.11 16.40
N VAL A 19 -4.39 -3.65 15.35
CA VAL A 19 -4.42 -2.23 14.98
C VAL A 19 -5.03 -1.33 16.06
N ARG A 20 -5.82 -1.90 16.98
CA ARG A 20 -6.36 -1.19 18.15
C ARG A 20 -5.28 -0.81 19.15
N LEU A 21 -4.17 -1.54 19.17
CA LEU A 21 -3.10 -1.35 20.12
C LEU A 21 -1.95 -0.56 19.47
N PRO A 22 -1.45 0.52 20.10
CA PRO A 22 -0.26 1.21 19.63
C PRO A 22 0.96 0.29 19.70
N LEU A 23 1.85 0.42 18.73
CA LEU A 23 3.17 -0.21 18.80
C LEU A 23 4.06 0.57 19.78
N GLN A 24 5.09 -0.09 20.32
CA GLN A 24 6.08 0.61 21.12
C GLN A 24 6.82 1.64 20.26
N GLN A 25 6.79 2.91 20.67
CA GLN A 25 7.29 4.02 19.86
C GLN A 25 8.79 3.89 19.54
N SER A 26 9.61 3.47 20.51
CA SER A 26 11.05 3.27 20.34
C SER A 26 11.36 2.15 19.34
N GLU A 27 10.65 1.03 19.44
CA GLU A 27 10.78 -0.11 18.52
C GLU A 27 10.34 0.27 17.10
N CYS A 28 9.18 0.91 16.96
CA CYS A 28 8.68 1.39 15.68
C CYS A 28 9.64 2.39 15.02
N ALA A 29 10.11 3.41 15.77
CA ALA A 29 11.07 4.38 15.25
C ALA A 29 12.39 3.72 14.81
N ALA A 30 12.87 2.73 15.56
CA ALA A 30 14.07 2.00 15.20
C ALA A 30 13.90 1.14 13.93
N ILE A 31 12.70 0.58 13.69
CA ILE A 31 12.37 -0.15 12.45
C ILE A 31 12.21 0.80 11.27
N LEU A 32 11.58 1.96 11.45
CA LEU A 32 11.34 2.91 10.35
C LEU A 32 12.61 3.65 9.91
N ALA A 33 13.65 3.67 10.75
CA ALA A 33 14.93 4.31 10.45
C ALA A 33 15.89 3.46 9.58
N ARG A 34 15.47 2.27 9.13
CA ARG A 34 16.33 1.32 8.39
C ARG A 34 15.60 0.76 7.16
N PRO A 35 16.34 0.17 6.20
CA PRO A 35 15.73 -0.56 5.09
C PRO A 35 14.74 -1.63 5.56
N PRO A 36 13.64 -1.87 4.82
CA PRO A 36 13.33 -1.29 3.51
C PRO A 36 12.74 0.13 3.56
N PHE A 37 12.45 0.67 4.76
CA PHE A 37 11.79 1.95 4.91
C PHE A 37 12.68 3.14 4.55
N HIS A 38 12.05 4.16 3.97
CA HIS A 38 12.64 5.45 3.66
C HIS A 38 11.82 6.57 4.31
N SER A 39 12.51 7.45 5.04
CA SER A 39 11.90 8.66 5.57
C SER A 39 11.76 9.68 4.44
N VAL A 40 10.52 9.96 4.03
CA VAL A 40 10.19 10.95 3.01
C VAL A 40 9.23 11.96 3.63
N PRO A 41 9.65 13.22 3.86
CA PRO A 41 8.78 14.24 4.43
C PRO A 41 7.47 14.38 3.64
N GLY A 42 6.34 14.39 4.35
CA GLY A 42 5.03 14.54 3.74
C GLY A 42 4.36 13.26 3.25
N THR A 43 5.02 12.11 3.40
CA THR A 43 4.42 10.80 3.22
C THR A 43 4.88 9.84 4.34
N PHE A 44 4.38 8.62 4.31
CA PHE A 44 4.63 7.57 5.26
C PHE A 44 4.56 6.21 4.55
N ASN A 45 4.98 5.15 5.23
CA ASN A 45 5.03 3.80 4.67
C ASN A 45 5.84 3.69 3.36
N THR A 46 6.74 4.64 3.09
CA THR A 46 7.59 4.64 1.90
C THR A 46 8.71 3.63 2.05
N ARG A 47 8.89 2.75 1.06
CA ARG A 47 9.92 1.71 1.10
C ARG A 47 10.34 1.21 -0.28
N ASP A 48 11.57 0.75 -0.35
CA ASP A 48 12.16 0.05 -1.50
C ASP A 48 11.80 -1.43 -1.40
N ILE A 49 10.99 -1.96 -2.32
CA ILE A 49 10.60 -3.37 -2.28
C ILE A 49 11.81 -4.28 -2.51
N GLY A 50 12.83 -3.80 -3.23
CA GLY A 50 14.09 -4.49 -3.47
C GLY A 50 14.96 -4.65 -2.21
N ARG A 51 14.62 -3.96 -1.12
CA ARG A 51 15.32 -4.06 0.17
C ARG A 51 14.52 -4.80 1.25
N VAL A 52 13.35 -5.34 0.90
CA VAL A 52 12.63 -6.24 1.80
C VAL A 52 13.47 -7.51 1.97
N PRO A 53 13.69 -8.01 3.20
CA PRO A 53 14.41 -9.26 3.40
C PRO A 53 13.82 -10.40 2.57
N GLY A 54 14.64 -11.08 1.77
CA GLY A 54 14.21 -12.15 0.85
C GLY A 54 13.79 -11.68 -0.55
N SER A 55 13.74 -10.36 -0.80
CA SER A 55 13.41 -9.81 -2.11
C SER A 55 14.43 -10.19 -3.18
N ALA A 56 13.91 -10.67 -4.31
CA ALA A 56 14.66 -10.88 -5.55
C ALA A 56 14.63 -9.65 -6.49
N VAL A 57 13.86 -8.61 -6.16
CA VAL A 57 13.88 -7.33 -6.89
C VAL A 57 15.18 -6.60 -6.56
N ARG A 58 15.86 -6.05 -7.57
CA ARG A 58 17.08 -5.26 -7.35
C ARG A 58 16.78 -3.99 -6.53
N PRO A 59 17.63 -3.66 -5.54
CA PRO A 59 17.47 -2.45 -4.75
C PRO A 59 17.45 -1.18 -5.60
N GLY A 60 16.64 -0.20 -5.19
CA GLY A 60 16.59 1.13 -5.77
C GLY A 60 15.78 1.25 -7.07
N PHE A 61 15.02 0.22 -7.45
CA PHE A 61 14.27 0.21 -8.71
C PHE A 61 12.77 0.45 -8.54
N ALA A 62 12.12 -0.23 -7.58
CA ALA A 62 10.69 -0.15 -7.36
C ALA A 62 10.38 0.27 -5.92
N PHE A 63 9.70 1.40 -5.77
CA PHE A 63 9.32 1.95 -4.48
C PHE A 63 7.81 1.93 -4.30
N ARG A 64 7.36 1.70 -3.07
CA ARG A 64 5.96 1.86 -2.69
C ARG A 64 5.81 2.90 -1.60
N SER A 65 4.66 3.56 -1.54
CA SER A 65 4.38 4.58 -0.53
C SER A 65 2.89 4.64 -0.15
N GLY A 66 2.61 5.28 0.98
CA GLY A 66 1.29 5.81 1.30
C GLY A 66 0.98 7.08 0.50
N SER A 67 0.09 7.93 1.02
CA SER A 67 -0.32 9.16 0.33
C SER A 67 0.85 10.11 0.08
N LEU A 68 1.00 10.58 -1.15
CA LEU A 68 1.97 11.61 -1.49
C LEU A 68 1.45 13.03 -1.26
N GLU A 69 0.20 13.23 -0.92
CA GLU A 69 -0.41 14.57 -0.91
C GLU A 69 0.20 15.57 0.09
N GLY A 70 0.86 15.07 1.14
CA GLY A 70 1.59 15.90 2.09
C GLY A 70 3.00 16.27 1.64
N VAL A 71 3.46 15.73 0.50
CA VAL A 71 4.81 15.94 -0.04
C VAL A 71 4.96 17.38 -0.49
N GLY A 72 5.70 18.16 0.29
CA GLY A 72 6.23 19.47 -0.09
C GLY A 72 7.58 19.35 -0.79
N GLU A 73 8.25 20.49 -0.98
CA GLU A 73 9.54 20.58 -1.69
C GLU A 73 10.62 19.63 -1.14
N SER A 74 10.71 19.49 0.18
CA SER A 74 11.69 18.61 0.82
C SER A 74 11.45 17.13 0.53
N GLY A 75 10.19 16.68 0.59
CA GLY A 75 9.82 15.32 0.22
C GLY A 75 9.99 15.05 -1.27
N ALA A 76 9.62 16.01 -2.11
CA ALA A 76 9.82 15.94 -3.56
C ALA A 76 11.30 15.80 -3.92
N ALA A 77 12.19 16.52 -3.22
CA ALA A 77 13.63 16.38 -3.39
C ALA A 77 14.15 15.00 -2.97
N VAL A 78 13.62 14.41 -1.90
CA VAL A 78 13.96 13.03 -1.51
C VAL A 78 13.54 12.04 -2.59
N ILE A 79 12.29 12.12 -3.08
CA ILE A 79 11.76 11.23 -4.13
C ILE A 79 12.59 11.35 -5.41
N ALA A 80 12.79 12.56 -5.93
CA ALA A 80 13.43 12.76 -7.22
C ALA A 80 14.96 12.57 -7.19
N LYS A 81 15.64 13.00 -6.11
CA LYS A 81 17.11 13.06 -6.06
C LYS A 81 17.74 11.94 -5.24
N GLN A 82 17.16 11.60 -4.09
CA GLN A 82 17.75 10.58 -3.21
C GLN A 82 17.28 9.18 -3.60
N LEU A 83 15.99 9.00 -3.86
CA LEU A 83 15.45 7.72 -4.36
C LEU A 83 15.65 7.55 -5.87
N GLY A 84 15.90 8.65 -6.59
CA GLY A 84 16.13 8.63 -8.03
C GLY A 84 14.89 8.31 -8.86
N VAL A 85 13.70 8.40 -8.26
CA VAL A 85 12.43 8.09 -8.92
C VAL A 85 12.23 8.98 -10.14
N LYS A 86 11.87 8.38 -11.27
CA LYS A 86 11.58 9.04 -12.55
C LYS A 86 10.10 8.98 -12.92
N ARG A 87 9.37 8.01 -12.37
CA ARG A 87 7.95 7.84 -12.62
C ARG A 87 7.16 7.50 -11.37
N ILE A 88 5.97 8.06 -11.24
CA ILE A 88 4.99 7.73 -10.23
C ILE A 88 3.77 7.11 -10.90
N PHE A 89 3.33 5.95 -10.39
CA PHE A 89 2.06 5.32 -10.76
C PHE A 89 1.04 5.57 -9.66
N ASP A 90 0.02 6.36 -9.97
CA ASP A 90 -1.07 6.70 -9.08
C ASP A 90 -2.18 5.63 -9.19
N LEU A 91 -2.37 4.84 -8.13
CA LEU A 91 -3.39 3.79 -8.07
C LEU A 91 -4.71 4.29 -7.42
N ARG A 92 -4.91 5.61 -7.32
CA ARG A 92 -6.15 6.18 -6.78
C ARG A 92 -7.28 6.16 -7.81
N SER A 93 -8.51 6.07 -7.31
CA SER A 93 -9.74 6.25 -8.10
C SER A 93 -9.91 7.71 -8.55
N GLY A 94 -10.85 7.96 -9.46
CA GLY A 94 -11.20 9.32 -9.92
C GLY A 94 -11.60 10.24 -8.77
N ASP A 95 -12.53 9.78 -7.94
CA ASP A 95 -13.05 10.54 -6.79
C ASP A 95 -11.95 10.92 -5.79
N GLU A 96 -10.97 10.02 -5.58
CA GLU A 96 -9.81 10.29 -4.74
C GLU A 96 -8.93 11.41 -5.32
N ARG A 97 -8.65 11.40 -6.63
CA ARG A 97 -7.81 12.42 -7.27
C ARG A 97 -8.49 13.78 -7.42
N GLU A 98 -9.79 13.79 -7.74
CA GLU A 98 -10.55 15.05 -7.88
C GLU A 98 -10.58 15.81 -6.55
N LYS A 99 -10.79 15.08 -5.46
CA LYS A 99 -10.86 15.68 -4.13
C LYS A 99 -9.48 16.06 -3.61
N TYR A 100 -8.43 15.34 -4.01
CA TYR A 100 -7.08 15.53 -3.53
C TYR A 100 -6.04 15.42 -4.66
N PRO A 101 -5.71 16.56 -5.29
CA PRO A 101 -4.78 16.56 -6.41
C PRO A 101 -3.39 16.09 -5.95
N GLU A 102 -2.73 15.34 -6.84
CA GLU A 102 -1.34 14.91 -6.64
C GLU A 102 -0.39 16.13 -6.60
N PRO A 103 0.62 16.17 -5.74
CA PRO A 103 1.66 17.18 -5.83
C PRO A 103 2.51 16.98 -7.09
N GLU A 104 2.89 18.10 -7.71
CA GLU A 104 3.87 18.08 -8.78
C GLU A 104 5.28 17.88 -8.21
N ILE A 105 5.99 16.87 -8.71
CA ILE A 105 7.38 16.60 -8.35
C ILE A 105 8.25 16.89 -9.58
N PRO A 106 9.07 17.95 -9.56
CA PRO A 106 9.87 18.34 -10.73
C PRO A 106 10.77 17.21 -11.24
N GLY A 107 10.69 16.93 -12.54
CA GLY A 107 11.50 15.89 -13.19
C GLY A 107 11.00 14.45 -12.99
N VAL A 108 9.80 14.28 -12.42
CA VAL A 108 9.17 12.97 -12.21
C VAL A 108 7.83 12.94 -12.95
N GLY A 109 7.65 11.98 -13.86
CA GLY A 109 6.37 11.79 -14.54
C GLY A 109 5.33 11.17 -13.60
N ASN A 110 4.04 11.46 -13.81
CA ASN A 110 2.93 10.85 -13.08
C ASN A 110 1.98 10.19 -14.08
N ASP A 111 1.84 8.87 -13.99
CA ASP A 111 0.91 8.09 -14.80
C ASP A 111 -0.30 7.69 -13.95
N TRP A 112 -1.48 8.01 -14.46
CA TRP A 112 -2.76 7.64 -13.88
C TRP A 112 -3.71 7.17 -14.95
N ILE A 113 -4.36 6.03 -14.71
CA ILE A 113 -5.43 5.51 -15.56
C ILE A 113 -6.72 5.58 -14.77
N SER A 114 -7.71 6.29 -15.32
CA SER A 114 -9.04 6.37 -14.71
C SER A 114 -9.66 4.99 -14.65
N THR A 115 -10.12 4.60 -13.45
CA THR A 115 -10.79 3.34 -13.21
C THR A 115 -12.16 3.58 -12.57
N PRO A 116 -13.23 2.92 -13.05
CA PRO A 116 -14.55 2.96 -12.42
C PRO A 116 -14.53 1.99 -11.22
N TYR A 117 -13.78 2.36 -10.18
CA TYR A 117 -13.70 1.58 -8.95
C TYR A 117 -14.59 2.21 -7.89
N ASP A 118 -15.73 1.58 -7.60
CA ASP A 118 -16.52 1.94 -6.41
C ASP A 118 -15.75 1.48 -5.17
N THR A 119 -15.40 2.42 -4.31
CA THR A 119 -14.67 2.14 -3.06
C THR A 119 -15.59 1.61 -1.96
N LYS A 120 -16.91 1.49 -2.19
CA LYS A 120 -17.84 0.94 -1.22
C LYS A 120 -17.53 -0.52 -0.94
N VAL A 121 -17.14 -0.75 0.30
CA VAL A 121 -16.98 -2.08 0.87
C VAL A 121 -18.27 -2.43 1.60
N ASP A 122 -18.77 -3.65 1.38
CA ASP A 122 -19.86 -4.17 2.20
C ASP A 122 -19.29 -4.65 3.54
N MET A 123 -19.59 -3.92 4.62
CA MET A 123 -19.11 -4.26 5.96
C MET A 123 -19.61 -5.62 6.46
N THR A 124 -20.67 -6.19 5.86
CA THR A 124 -21.16 -7.52 6.23
C THR A 124 -20.21 -8.63 5.78
N ASP A 125 -19.45 -8.42 4.69
CA ASP A 125 -18.41 -9.34 4.23
C ASP A 125 -17.23 -9.43 5.21
N PHE A 126 -17.14 -8.51 6.17
CA PHE A 126 -16.08 -8.46 7.19
C PHE A 126 -16.52 -9.03 8.55
N SER A 127 -17.68 -9.67 8.62
CA SER A 127 -18.29 -10.12 9.88
C SER A 127 -17.69 -11.38 10.50
N SER A 128 -16.99 -12.22 9.71
CA SER A 128 -16.46 -13.51 10.16
C SER A 128 -14.99 -13.71 9.77
N GLY A 129 -14.31 -14.64 10.45
CA GLY A 129 -12.95 -15.06 10.11
C GLY A 129 -11.88 -13.96 10.19
N GLY A 130 -12.17 -12.81 10.82
CA GLY A 130 -11.28 -11.65 10.76
C GLY A 130 -11.34 -10.89 9.43
N GLY A 131 -12.42 -11.04 8.66
CA GLY A 131 -12.68 -10.33 7.40
C GLY A 131 -12.18 -11.02 6.15
N GLU A 132 -11.88 -12.31 6.24
CA GLU A 132 -11.28 -13.11 5.16
C GLU A 132 -12.09 -13.08 3.86
N GLU A 133 -13.42 -13.25 3.92
CA GLU A 133 -14.28 -13.20 2.75
C GLU A 133 -14.25 -11.82 2.08
N GLY A 134 -14.42 -10.75 2.87
CA GLY A 134 -14.36 -9.38 2.39
C GLY A 134 -13.03 -9.02 1.75
N TYR A 135 -11.90 -9.43 2.33
CA TYR A 135 -10.58 -9.22 1.73
C TYR A 135 -10.40 -9.96 0.41
N CYS A 136 -10.82 -11.24 0.34
CA CYS A 136 -10.76 -11.99 -0.91
C CYS A 136 -11.58 -11.31 -2.02
N LYS A 137 -12.84 -10.95 -1.75
CA LYS A 137 -13.70 -10.24 -2.71
C LYS A 137 -13.06 -8.92 -3.15
N MET A 138 -12.59 -8.12 -2.19
CA MET A 138 -11.98 -6.81 -2.44
C MET A 138 -10.70 -6.91 -3.28
N TYR A 139 -9.78 -7.82 -2.94
CA TYR A 139 -8.51 -7.95 -3.65
C TYR A 139 -8.68 -8.52 -5.07
N MET A 140 -9.56 -9.50 -5.26
CA MET A 140 -9.88 -10.00 -6.59
C MET A 140 -10.52 -8.89 -7.45
N ARG A 141 -11.41 -8.08 -6.86
CA ARG A 141 -12.00 -6.94 -7.56
C ARG A 141 -10.96 -5.87 -7.93
N ILE A 142 -9.99 -5.59 -7.06
CA ILE A 142 -8.87 -4.69 -7.37
C ILE A 142 -8.09 -5.21 -8.58
N MET A 143 -7.73 -6.50 -8.61
CA MET A 143 -7.02 -7.09 -9.76
C MET A 143 -7.82 -6.93 -11.05
N GLU A 144 -9.14 -7.15 -11.02
CA GLU A 144 -9.97 -6.99 -12.21
C GLU A 144 -10.00 -5.55 -12.75
N VAL A 145 -10.16 -4.57 -11.85
CA VAL A 145 -10.39 -3.16 -12.21
C VAL A 145 -9.08 -2.43 -12.52
N TYR A 146 -8.00 -2.73 -11.79
CA TYR A 146 -6.70 -2.09 -11.96
C TYR A 146 -5.78 -2.84 -12.94
N ALA A 147 -6.28 -3.88 -13.61
CA ALA A 147 -5.56 -4.59 -14.66
C ALA A 147 -4.87 -3.65 -15.69
N PRO A 148 -5.51 -2.58 -16.21
CA PRO A 148 -4.83 -1.65 -17.12
C PRO A 148 -3.60 -0.99 -16.47
N THR A 149 -3.72 -0.50 -15.23
CA THR A 149 -2.62 0.15 -14.51
C THR A 149 -1.50 -0.84 -14.18
N PHE A 150 -1.84 -2.07 -13.77
CA PHE A 150 -0.84 -3.10 -13.50
C PHE A 150 -0.07 -3.46 -14.76
N LYS A 151 -0.76 -3.55 -15.91
CA LYS A 151 -0.12 -3.74 -17.21
C LYS A 151 0.85 -2.61 -17.53
N THR A 152 0.46 -1.35 -17.35
CA THR A 152 1.34 -0.19 -17.60
C THR A 152 2.58 -0.20 -16.71
N ILE A 153 2.47 -0.62 -15.45
CA ILE A 153 3.62 -0.77 -14.56
C ILE A 153 4.57 -1.85 -15.10
N LEU A 154 4.04 -3.00 -15.55
CA LEU A 154 4.85 -4.07 -16.14
C LEU A 154 5.52 -3.63 -17.46
N GLU A 155 4.81 -2.87 -18.29
CA GLU A 155 5.37 -2.28 -19.51
C GLU A 155 6.47 -1.27 -19.19
N HIS A 156 6.34 -0.47 -18.14
CA HIS A 156 7.43 0.40 -17.67
C HIS A 156 8.66 -0.40 -17.23
N VAL A 157 8.46 -1.50 -16.50
CA VAL A 157 9.55 -2.40 -16.12
C VAL A 157 10.23 -3.01 -17.35
N ARG A 158 9.46 -3.38 -18.38
CA ARG A 158 9.96 -3.92 -19.66
C ARG A 158 10.76 -2.88 -20.44
N ASP A 159 10.19 -1.70 -20.64
CA ASP A 159 10.65 -0.71 -21.63
C ASP A 159 11.62 0.32 -21.03
N ARG A 160 11.56 0.56 -19.71
CA ARG A 160 12.35 1.56 -18.99
C ARG A 160 13.10 0.96 -17.81
N PRO A 161 13.95 -0.07 -18.00
CA PRO A 161 14.65 -0.73 -16.91
C PRO A 161 15.59 0.21 -16.14
N ASN A 162 16.03 1.34 -16.69
CA ASN A 162 16.92 2.25 -15.97
C ASN A 162 16.18 3.42 -15.28
N GLU A 163 14.84 3.40 -15.25
CA GLU A 163 14.02 4.43 -14.64
C GLU A 163 13.32 3.90 -13.39
N PRO A 164 13.89 4.14 -12.18
CA PRO A 164 13.22 3.80 -10.94
C PRO A 164 11.84 4.46 -10.84
N PHE A 165 10.89 3.74 -10.25
CA PHE A 165 9.51 4.21 -10.15
C PHE A 165 8.95 4.02 -8.76
N LEU A 166 7.93 4.82 -8.44
CA LEU A 166 7.18 4.74 -7.21
C LEU A 166 5.71 4.49 -7.53
N PHE A 167 5.05 3.61 -6.80
CA PHE A 167 3.60 3.42 -6.90
C PHE A 167 2.95 3.62 -5.54
N HIS A 168 1.78 4.26 -5.53
CA HIS A 168 1.07 4.53 -4.29
C HIS A 168 -0.44 4.44 -4.49
N CYS A 169 -1.13 4.26 -3.37
CA CYS A 169 -2.58 4.32 -3.32
C CYS A 169 -2.96 4.98 -1.99
N ALA A 170 -3.57 6.16 -2.02
CA ALA A 170 -4.12 6.77 -0.81
C ALA A 170 -4.79 8.12 -1.03
N ARG A 171 -5.90 8.32 -0.31
CA ARG A 171 -6.60 9.59 -0.12
C ARG A 171 -5.97 10.43 1.01
N ARG A 172 -6.14 11.77 0.99
CA ARG A 172 -5.83 12.68 2.10
C ARG A 172 -6.44 12.29 3.43
N SER A 173 -5.64 12.45 4.48
CA SER A 173 -6.11 12.97 5.77
C SER A 173 -5.93 14.50 5.74
N ASN A 174 -6.94 15.27 6.14
CA ASN A 174 -6.80 16.73 6.24
C ASN A 174 -5.85 17.09 7.41
N LEU A 175 -4.54 16.84 7.24
CA LEU A 175 -3.49 16.96 8.27
C LEU A 175 -3.12 18.43 8.56
N ARG A 176 -3.82 19.40 7.97
CA ARG A 176 -3.61 20.83 8.25
C ARG A 176 -4.12 21.28 9.63
N ARG A 177 -4.71 20.40 10.45
CA ARG A 177 -5.27 20.78 11.77
C ARG A 177 -4.55 20.22 13.00
N HIS A 178 -3.48 19.41 12.89
CA HIS A 178 -2.89 18.75 14.08
C HIS A 178 -1.41 19.04 14.37
N PHE A 179 -0.78 19.97 13.65
CA PHE A 179 0.54 20.53 14.04
C PHE A 179 0.43 21.84 14.84
N SER A 180 -0.62 21.98 15.66
CA SER A 180 -0.65 22.98 16.74
C SER A 180 -1.03 22.26 18.02
N LEU A 181 -0.10 22.25 18.96
CA LEU A 181 -0.31 21.85 20.34
C LEU A 181 -1.51 22.61 20.95
N SER A 182 -2.33 21.89 21.70
CA SER A 182 -3.34 22.35 22.68
C SER A 182 -4.60 23.06 22.14
N LEU A 183 -5.72 22.74 22.83
CA LEU A 183 -7.03 23.41 22.90
C LEU A 183 -8.24 22.83 22.13
N SER A 184 -9.15 22.30 22.97
CA SER A 184 -10.62 22.22 22.88
C SER A 184 -11.29 21.47 21.72
N LEU A 185 -11.83 20.29 22.05
CA LEU A 185 -13.08 19.78 21.50
C LEU A 185 -14.22 20.79 21.73
N SER A 186 -14.64 21.47 20.68
CA SER A 186 -16.02 21.96 20.46
C SER A 186 -15.99 22.77 19.18
N LEU A 187 -17.07 22.68 18.40
CA LEU A 187 -17.28 23.27 17.06
C LEU A 187 -16.77 22.36 15.93
N TYR A 188 -17.68 21.62 15.31
CA TYR A 188 -18.12 21.88 13.94
C TYR A 188 -19.23 20.89 13.57
N GLY A 189 -20.41 21.44 13.34
CA GLY A 189 -21.59 20.72 12.88
C GLY A 189 -21.49 20.29 11.41
N GLU A 190 -22.25 19.23 11.13
CA GLU A 190 -22.94 18.87 9.89
C GLU A 190 -22.27 19.24 8.56
N ALA A 191 -21.53 18.26 8.03
CA ALA A 191 -21.61 17.91 6.62
C ALA A 191 -21.51 16.37 6.53
N THR A 192 -22.65 15.71 6.72
CA THR A 192 -22.83 14.29 6.44
C THR A 192 -22.76 14.10 4.94
N ALA A 193 -21.67 13.48 4.47
CA ALA A 193 -21.64 12.93 3.13
C ALA A 193 -21.04 11.52 3.21
N ASN A 194 -21.91 10.55 2.95
CA ASN A 194 -21.70 9.11 2.95
C ASN A 194 -20.57 8.70 2.00
N PHE A 195 -19.47 8.12 2.47
CA PHE A 195 -18.36 7.72 1.58
C PHE A 195 -17.49 6.58 2.13
N GLY A 196 -17.90 5.32 1.93
CA GLY A 196 -17.14 4.12 2.33
C GLY A 196 -15.80 3.95 1.59
N GLY A 197 -14.78 3.45 2.29
CA GLY A 197 -13.44 3.19 1.72
C GLY A 197 -12.34 2.75 2.71
N THR A 198 -11.30 2.10 2.15
CA THR A 198 -10.11 1.50 2.79
C THR A 198 -9.13 2.50 3.42
N ILE A 199 -8.26 2.04 4.35
CA ILE A 199 -7.24 2.88 5.01
C ILE A 199 -6.17 3.38 4.00
N PRO A 200 -5.87 4.69 3.93
CA PRO A 200 -5.00 5.29 2.91
C PRO A 200 -3.51 5.14 3.23
N VAL A 201 -3.00 3.92 3.41
CA VAL A 201 -1.60 3.66 3.79
C VAL A 201 -0.75 3.03 2.69
N GLY A 202 -1.25 2.99 1.45
CA GLY A 202 -0.59 2.20 0.41
C GLY A 202 -0.63 0.70 0.76
N ARG A 203 -1.76 0.20 1.30
CA ARG A 203 -1.93 -1.19 1.76
C ARG A 203 -2.41 -2.11 0.64
N ASP A 204 -3.61 -1.86 0.13
CA ASP A 204 -4.38 -2.83 -0.64
C ASP A 204 -3.92 -2.87 -2.12
N ARG A 205 -4.24 -1.81 -2.90
CA ARG A 205 -3.87 -1.71 -4.32
C ARG A 205 -2.35 -1.73 -4.51
N THR A 206 -1.65 -0.92 -3.71
CA THR A 206 -0.18 -0.91 -3.67
C THR A 206 0.39 -2.26 -3.21
N GLY A 207 -0.24 -2.95 -2.26
CA GLY A 207 0.23 -4.25 -1.78
C GLY A 207 0.17 -5.33 -2.85
N ILE A 208 -0.91 -5.37 -3.62
CA ILE A 208 -1.07 -6.31 -4.72
C ILE A 208 -0.01 -6.06 -5.81
N VAL A 209 0.25 -4.79 -6.16
CA VAL A 209 1.31 -4.45 -7.13
C VAL A 209 2.69 -4.88 -6.60
N ALA A 210 3.00 -4.58 -5.34
CA ALA A 210 4.29 -4.95 -4.76
C ALA A 210 4.48 -6.48 -4.75
N ALA A 211 3.46 -7.23 -4.35
CA ALA A 211 3.48 -8.69 -4.35
C ALA A 211 3.65 -9.27 -5.75
N LEU A 212 2.96 -8.71 -6.75
CA LEU A 212 3.11 -9.09 -8.14
C LEU A 212 4.57 -8.91 -8.61
N LEU A 213 5.19 -7.76 -8.34
CA LEU A 213 6.57 -7.48 -8.72
C LEU A 213 7.56 -8.39 -7.99
N LEU A 214 7.37 -8.61 -6.69
CA LEU A 214 8.19 -9.52 -5.89
C LEU A 214 8.10 -10.96 -6.40
N PHE A 215 6.90 -11.44 -6.71
CA PHE A 215 6.65 -12.77 -7.27
C PHE A 215 7.32 -12.93 -8.63
N LEU A 216 7.14 -11.96 -9.54
CA LEU A 216 7.75 -12.03 -10.87
C LEU A 216 9.28 -12.02 -10.78
N ALA A 217 9.86 -11.25 -9.86
CA ALA A 217 11.29 -11.30 -9.60
C ALA A 217 11.76 -12.66 -9.02
N GLY A 218 10.85 -13.51 -8.52
CA GLY A 218 11.16 -14.82 -7.95
C GLY A 218 11.41 -14.81 -6.44
N SER A 219 10.84 -13.83 -5.73
CA SER A 219 10.81 -13.84 -4.26
C SER A 219 9.82 -14.90 -3.77
N ASP A 220 10.06 -15.46 -2.58
CA ASP A 220 9.19 -16.47 -1.98
C ASP A 220 7.94 -15.87 -1.31
N ASP A 221 6.97 -16.74 -0.99
CA ASP A 221 5.70 -16.34 -0.36
C ASP A 221 5.90 -15.62 0.99
N ASP A 222 6.92 -16.03 1.75
CA ASP A 222 7.28 -15.39 3.02
C ASP A 222 7.70 -13.93 2.82
N THR A 223 8.45 -13.63 1.75
CA THR A 223 8.83 -12.25 1.38
C THR A 223 7.61 -11.42 0.98
N LEU A 224 6.69 -12.00 0.21
CA LEU A 224 5.44 -11.34 -0.19
C LEU A 224 4.60 -10.96 1.04
N ILE A 225 4.41 -11.91 1.95
CA ILE A 225 3.67 -11.71 3.20
C ILE A 225 4.38 -10.67 4.07
N LEU A 226 5.71 -10.72 4.16
CA LEU A 226 6.49 -9.77 4.95
C LEU A 226 6.28 -8.33 4.47
N ASP A 227 6.46 -8.06 3.17
CA ASP A 227 6.25 -6.72 2.61
C ASP A 227 4.82 -6.19 2.83
N TYR A 228 3.83 -7.08 2.74
CA TYR A 228 2.45 -6.75 3.03
C TYR A 228 2.25 -6.40 4.52
N MET A 229 2.67 -7.29 5.43
CA MET A 229 2.45 -7.18 6.87
C MET A 229 3.15 -5.96 7.48
N ILE A 230 4.38 -5.64 7.06
CA ILE A 230 5.12 -4.49 7.61
C ILE A 230 4.48 -3.13 7.28
N THR A 231 3.43 -3.09 6.46
CA THR A 231 2.53 -1.93 6.33
C THR A 231 1.94 -1.52 7.69
N ARG A 232 1.68 -2.48 8.60
CA ARG A 232 1.24 -2.20 9.97
C ARG A 232 2.23 -1.29 10.69
N ILE A 233 3.53 -1.53 10.51
CA ILE A 233 4.59 -0.75 11.14
C ILE A 233 4.73 0.61 10.43
N GLY A 234 4.74 0.61 9.09
CA GLY A 234 4.89 1.83 8.29
C GLY A 234 3.73 2.82 8.39
N SER A 235 2.55 2.37 8.85
CA SER A 235 1.38 3.20 9.11
C SER A 235 1.23 3.64 10.57
N GLU A 236 2.02 3.08 11.49
CA GLU A 236 1.93 3.40 12.92
C GLU A 236 1.99 4.89 13.23
N PRO A 237 2.86 5.72 12.61
CA PRO A 237 2.94 7.14 12.91
C PRO A 237 1.63 7.91 12.72
N LEU A 238 0.68 7.38 11.94
CA LEU A 238 -0.62 7.99 11.68
C LEU A 238 -1.80 7.09 12.09
N ARG A 239 -1.56 6.02 12.85
CA ARG A 239 -2.56 4.98 13.16
C ARG A 239 -3.89 5.54 13.66
N ASP A 240 -3.86 6.40 14.68
CA ASP A 240 -5.08 6.95 15.29
C ASP A 240 -5.87 7.80 14.28
N VAL A 241 -5.19 8.68 13.54
CA VAL A 241 -5.78 9.52 12.50
C VAL A 241 -6.43 8.68 11.40
N LEU A 242 -5.76 7.59 11.02
CA LEU A 242 -6.22 6.66 10.00
C LEU A 242 -7.45 5.86 10.44
N LEU A 243 -7.48 5.39 11.69
CA LEU A 243 -8.63 4.68 12.26
C LEU A 243 -9.86 5.58 12.39
N GLU A 244 -9.71 6.77 12.98
CA GLU A 244 -10.82 7.72 13.09
C GLU A 244 -11.39 8.10 11.71
N ARG A 245 -10.53 8.23 10.71
CA ARG A 245 -10.95 8.53 9.35
C ARG A 245 -11.73 7.38 8.73
N ALA A 246 -11.19 6.17 8.81
CA ALA A 246 -11.83 4.99 8.24
C ALA A 246 -13.20 4.73 8.89
N ALA A 247 -13.36 5.00 10.19
CA ALA A 247 -14.65 4.88 10.87
C ALA A 247 -15.70 5.87 10.32
N ARG A 248 -15.28 7.13 10.05
CA ARG A 248 -16.14 8.16 9.43
C ARG A 248 -16.52 7.82 7.99
N ASP A 249 -15.54 7.39 7.20
CA ASP A 249 -15.73 7.11 5.78
C ASP A 249 -16.69 5.91 5.60
N ASN A 250 -16.48 4.82 6.33
CA ASN A 250 -17.36 3.64 6.24
C ASN A 250 -18.73 3.80 6.91
N ALA A 251 -19.10 5.02 7.33
CA ALA A 251 -20.37 5.35 7.97
C ALA A 251 -20.75 4.32 9.05
N VAL A 252 -19.76 3.91 9.83
CA VAL A 252 -19.85 2.74 10.71
C VAL A 252 -20.86 3.05 11.82
N ALA A 253 -21.95 2.30 11.88
CA ALA A 253 -23.05 2.53 12.82
C ALA A 253 -22.59 2.52 14.29
N ASN A 254 -21.62 1.67 14.62
CA ASN A 254 -21.05 1.54 15.96
C ASN A 254 -19.67 2.23 16.08
N GLY A 255 -19.27 3.06 15.11
CA GLY A 255 -18.00 3.79 15.12
C GLY A 255 -16.77 2.90 15.36
N LEU A 256 -15.92 3.31 16.31
CA LEU A 256 -14.71 2.58 16.71
C LEU A 256 -14.98 1.36 17.60
N ASP A 257 -16.23 0.98 17.85
CA ASP A 257 -16.57 -0.25 18.60
C ASP A 257 -17.02 -1.39 17.67
N ASP A 258 -17.02 -1.16 16.35
CA ASP A 258 -17.45 -2.14 15.36
C ASP A 258 -16.34 -3.16 15.04
N GLN A 259 -16.63 -4.45 15.27
CA GLN A 259 -15.68 -5.52 15.00
C GLN A 259 -15.43 -5.72 13.50
N ASN A 260 -16.42 -5.51 12.64
CA ASN A 260 -16.27 -5.64 11.18
C ASN A 260 -15.36 -4.52 10.66
N PHE A 261 -15.48 -3.32 11.24
CA PHE A 261 -14.55 -2.22 10.98
C PHE A 261 -13.10 -2.60 11.30
N TYR A 262 -12.83 -3.13 12.49
CA TYR A 262 -11.46 -3.57 12.81
C TYR A 262 -10.99 -4.76 11.99
N ASN A 263 -11.91 -5.60 11.51
CA ASN A 263 -11.57 -6.65 10.56
C ASN A 263 -11.06 -6.04 9.25
N LEU A 264 -11.72 -5.01 8.71
CA LEU A 264 -11.27 -4.24 7.54
C LEU A 264 -9.97 -3.45 7.78
N CYS A 265 -9.73 -2.97 9.00
CA CYS A 265 -8.54 -2.18 9.32
C CYS A 265 -7.29 -3.01 9.61
N SER A 266 -7.46 -4.22 10.13
CA SER A 266 -6.35 -5.07 10.55
C SER A 266 -5.71 -5.81 9.37
N LEU A 267 -4.37 -5.90 9.42
CA LEU A 267 -3.55 -6.72 8.53
C LEU A 267 -3.40 -8.12 9.12
N ARG A 268 -3.68 -9.15 8.34
CA ARG A 268 -3.55 -10.56 8.78
C ARG A 268 -2.92 -11.41 7.69
N ALA A 269 -1.94 -12.23 8.07
CA ALA A 269 -1.36 -13.21 7.16
C ALA A 269 -2.40 -14.21 6.65
N SER A 270 -3.41 -14.59 7.46
CA SER A 270 -4.48 -15.49 7.04
C SER A 270 -5.29 -14.94 5.85
N THR A 271 -5.69 -13.66 5.92
CA THR A 271 -6.40 -12.97 4.83
C THR A 271 -5.57 -12.93 3.55
N TRP A 272 -4.26 -12.70 3.67
CA TRP A 272 -3.34 -12.69 2.54
C TRP A 272 -3.19 -14.08 1.90
N ASN A 273 -3.01 -15.11 2.73
CA ASN A 273 -2.87 -16.49 2.26
C ASN A 273 -4.12 -16.98 1.52
N LEU A 274 -5.32 -16.59 1.99
CA LEU A 274 -6.56 -16.90 1.29
C LEU A 274 -6.68 -16.17 -0.05
N PHE A 275 -6.25 -14.91 -0.12
CA PHE A 275 -6.16 -14.18 -1.38
C PHE A 275 -5.20 -14.88 -2.37
N MET A 276 -4.00 -15.26 -1.92
CA MET A 276 -3.03 -15.97 -2.76
C MET A 276 -3.61 -17.30 -3.28
N LYS A 277 -4.30 -18.06 -2.43
CA LYS A 277 -5.01 -19.29 -2.82
C LYS A 277 -6.11 -19.01 -3.85
N GLN A 278 -6.83 -17.89 -3.72
CA GLN A 278 -7.88 -17.51 -4.66
C GLN A 278 -7.30 -17.14 -6.04
N ILE A 279 -6.16 -16.44 -6.08
CA ILE A 279 -5.44 -16.16 -7.33
C ILE A 279 -4.96 -17.48 -7.96
N GLU A 280 -4.40 -18.38 -7.17
CA GLU A 280 -3.97 -19.70 -7.63
C GLU A 280 -5.13 -20.48 -8.29
N ASN A 281 -6.29 -20.52 -7.63
CA ASN A 281 -7.46 -21.21 -8.15
C ASN A 281 -8.05 -20.57 -9.42
N GLN A 282 -8.06 -19.24 -9.51
CA GLN A 282 -8.72 -18.53 -10.61
C GLN A 282 -7.82 -18.35 -11.83
N TYR A 283 -6.51 -18.17 -11.61
CA TYR A 283 -5.56 -17.81 -12.66
C TYR A 283 -4.34 -18.72 -12.72
N GLY A 284 -4.16 -19.72 -11.85
CA GLY A 284 -2.90 -20.47 -11.75
C GLY A 284 -1.74 -19.60 -11.23
N GLY A 285 -2.08 -18.64 -10.36
CA GLY A 285 -1.12 -17.75 -9.70
C GLY A 285 -0.92 -16.42 -10.42
N PHE A 286 0.04 -15.63 -9.95
CA PHE A 286 0.32 -14.31 -10.55
C PHE A 286 0.81 -14.41 -11.99
N GLU A 287 1.54 -15.48 -12.37
CA GLU A 287 1.98 -15.68 -13.75
C GLU A 287 0.80 -15.85 -14.71
N GLY A 288 -0.18 -16.69 -14.36
CA GLY A 288 -1.36 -16.86 -15.20
C GLY A 288 -2.25 -15.62 -15.19
N TYR A 289 -2.34 -14.87 -14.08
CA TYR A 289 -2.99 -13.56 -14.10
C TYR A 289 -2.33 -12.60 -15.11
N VAL A 290 -1.00 -12.53 -15.14
CA VAL A 290 -0.25 -11.66 -16.08
C VAL A 290 -0.45 -12.08 -17.54
N THR A 291 -0.41 -13.38 -17.82
CA THR A 291 -0.50 -13.90 -19.19
C THR A 291 -1.94 -13.95 -19.71
N GLU A 292 -2.90 -14.37 -18.89
CA GLU A 292 -4.30 -14.54 -19.29
C GLU A 292 -5.11 -13.25 -19.17
N ARG A 293 -4.97 -12.51 -18.07
CA ARG A 293 -5.77 -11.30 -17.81
C ARG A 293 -5.10 -10.04 -18.34
N LEU A 294 -3.80 -9.84 -18.10
CA LEU A 294 -3.07 -8.65 -18.58
C LEU A 294 -2.61 -8.78 -20.04
N ARG A 295 -2.63 -10.01 -20.59
CA ARG A 295 -2.21 -10.31 -21.97
C ARG A 295 -0.75 -9.91 -22.24
N VAL A 296 0.12 -10.07 -21.24
CA VAL A 296 1.57 -9.94 -21.41
C VAL A 296 2.11 -11.24 -22.00
N SER A 297 2.92 -11.15 -23.07
CA SER A 297 3.49 -12.35 -23.71
C SER A 297 4.52 -13.02 -22.80
N ARG A 298 4.84 -14.29 -23.06
CA ARG A 298 5.89 -15.00 -22.31
C ARG A 298 7.26 -14.35 -22.51
N ASP A 299 7.56 -13.91 -23.73
CA ASP A 299 8.81 -13.21 -24.05
C ASP A 299 8.93 -11.88 -23.28
N ASP A 300 7.86 -11.09 -23.25
CA ASP A 300 7.83 -9.84 -22.47
C ASP A 300 7.95 -10.13 -20.97
N LEU A 301 7.31 -11.20 -20.50
CA LEU A 301 7.39 -11.61 -19.10
C LEU A 301 8.83 -11.96 -18.71
N GLU A 302 9.57 -12.69 -19.54
CA GLU A 302 10.99 -12.99 -19.29
C GLU A 302 11.85 -11.72 -19.23
N VAL A 303 11.62 -10.75 -20.13
CA VAL A 303 12.29 -9.44 -20.08
C VAL A 303 11.98 -8.71 -18.78
N ILE A 304 10.70 -8.68 -18.37
CA ILE A 304 10.27 -8.05 -17.11
C ILE A 304 10.97 -8.71 -15.91
N ARG A 305 11.02 -10.04 -15.85
CA ARG A 305 11.68 -10.78 -14.76
C ARG A 305 13.16 -10.44 -14.66
N ASN A 306 13.86 -10.40 -15.81
CA ASN A 306 15.28 -10.06 -15.85
C ASN A 306 15.51 -8.60 -15.40
N ASN A 307 14.69 -7.66 -15.91
CA ASN A 307 14.80 -6.25 -15.52
C ASN A 307 14.52 -6.01 -14.03
N LEU A 308 13.64 -6.82 -13.41
CA LEU A 308 13.41 -6.73 -11.95
C LEU A 308 14.61 -7.18 -11.14
N ARG A 309 15.35 -8.20 -11.60
CA ARG A 309 16.48 -8.81 -10.88
C ARG A 309 17.79 -8.02 -11.04
N GLY A 310 17.93 -7.30 -12.15
CA GLY A 310 19.10 -6.47 -12.46
C GLY A 310 20.12 -7.14 -13.34
#